data_AF-A0A3E2YUJ6-F1
#
_entry.id   AF-A0A3E2YUJ6-F1
#
_cell.length_a   1.000
_cell.length_b   1.000
_cell.length_c   1.000
_cell.angle_alpha   90.00
_cell.angle_beta   90.00
_cell.angle_gamma   90.00
#
_symmetry.space_group_name_H-M   'P 1'
#
loop_
_entity.id
_entity.type
_entity.pdbx_description
1 polymer ?
#
loop_
_entity_poly.entity_id
_entity_poly.type
_entity_poly.pdbx_seq_one_letter_code
_entity_poly.pdbx_strand_id
1 'polypeptide(L)'
;MEPGTARIAVDLLGGDDAPAVVVDGALWAMRADPDLHLLLVGPAEVADGLIGALDPVQRTRVTVRPVRAAVGMADHPVAARADSTVRAAVTAVRDGIADAVVSAGATGATVTAAALGLGRWPHVRRPALVATLPAVVGPVVLLDVGGSLEPGPATLARHAVLGAAYAAVAHAVAEPRVGLLSVGTEGGKGDRLRRTAAPLLAAAPLPDGARYVGLVEGYDIASGARADVVVTDGFTGNVLLKAIEGAYALAGGPPASGGAPRAAALLGVAGTVVVCHGAARADDVASGIALAAHLWRRRATDTVSTLLDRAPQAPAKPGDHADRTTDTEVSL
;
A
#
# COMPACT_ATOMS: atom_id res chain seq x y z
N MET A 1 -6.67 12.04 -17.26
CA MET A 1 -7.24 11.23 -16.15
C MET A 1 -7.95 10.05 -16.76
N GLU A 2 -7.91 8.89 -16.11
CA GLU A 2 -8.63 7.71 -16.57
C GLU A 2 -10.13 7.89 -16.33
N PRO A 3 -11.00 7.46 -17.25
CA PRO A 3 -12.43 7.66 -17.12
C PRO A 3 -13.02 6.78 -16.01
N GLY A 4 -14.01 7.30 -15.28
CA GLY A 4 -14.79 6.55 -14.30
C GLY A 4 -14.90 7.27 -12.95
N THR A 5 -16.13 7.31 -12.42
CA THR A 5 -16.43 7.91 -11.11
C THR A 5 -15.88 7.06 -9.98
N ALA A 6 -14.87 7.55 -9.26
CA ALA A 6 -14.24 6.83 -8.16
C ALA A 6 -14.76 7.33 -6.81
N ARG A 7 -15.32 6.45 -5.98
CA ARG A 7 -15.86 6.77 -4.64
C ARG A 7 -14.85 6.39 -3.56
N ILE A 8 -14.14 7.35 -2.98
CA ILE A 8 -13.05 7.08 -2.03
C ILE A 8 -13.51 7.34 -0.60
N ALA A 9 -13.44 6.31 0.25
CA ALA A 9 -13.62 6.47 1.69
C ALA A 9 -12.34 7.04 2.31
N VAL A 10 -12.46 8.19 2.98
CA VAL A 10 -11.33 8.90 3.61
C VAL A 10 -11.50 8.83 5.12
N ASP A 11 -10.54 8.20 5.79
CA ASP A 11 -10.43 8.19 7.24
C ASP A 11 -9.97 9.57 7.75
N LEU A 12 -10.93 10.37 8.24
CA LEU A 12 -10.68 11.77 8.64
C LEU A 12 -9.81 11.91 9.90
N LEU A 13 -9.71 10.86 10.72
CA LEU A 13 -9.01 10.92 12.01
C LEU A 13 -7.67 10.17 12.00
N GLY A 14 -7.27 9.62 10.85
CA GLY A 14 -6.00 8.94 10.70
C GLY A 14 -4.86 9.93 10.41
N GLY A 15 -3.83 9.93 11.24
CA GLY A 15 -2.59 10.71 11.05
C GLY A 15 -2.24 11.56 12.28
N ASP A 16 -0.99 12.01 12.34
CA ASP A 16 -0.46 12.79 13.46
C ASP A 16 -1.12 14.19 13.54
N ASP A 17 -1.30 14.84 12.39
CA ASP A 17 -1.89 16.18 12.24
C ASP A 17 -3.37 16.14 11.78
N ALA A 18 -4.02 14.98 11.92
CA ALA A 18 -5.43 14.82 11.63
C ALA A 18 -6.29 15.59 12.65
N PRO A 19 -7.46 16.13 12.26
CA PRO A 19 -8.08 15.99 10.94
C PRO A 19 -7.67 17.05 9.90
N ALA A 20 -6.93 18.09 10.29
CA ALA A 20 -6.71 19.27 9.45
C ALA A 20 -6.04 18.94 8.11
N VAL A 21 -4.91 18.21 8.15
CA VAL A 21 -4.18 17.82 6.93
C VAL A 21 -4.98 16.90 6.02
N VAL A 22 -5.83 16.05 6.60
CA VAL A 22 -6.68 15.13 5.84
C VAL A 22 -7.78 15.88 5.12
N VAL A 23 -8.40 16.85 5.80
CA VAL A 23 -9.42 17.74 5.21
C VAL A 23 -8.83 18.54 4.05
N ASP A 24 -7.67 19.17 4.24
CA ASP A 24 -7.00 19.95 3.20
C ASP A 24 -6.63 19.08 1.99
N GLY A 25 -6.06 17.89 2.23
CA GLY A 25 -5.73 16.97 1.14
C GLY A 25 -6.95 16.46 0.38
N ALA A 26 -8.05 16.17 1.08
CA ALA A 26 -9.32 15.80 0.45
C ALA A 26 -9.89 16.94 -0.42
N LEU A 27 -9.82 18.20 0.03
CA LEU A 27 -10.20 19.36 -0.77
C LEU A 27 -9.34 19.50 -2.03
N TRP A 28 -8.03 19.30 -1.90
CA TRP A 28 -7.11 19.41 -3.04
C TRP A 28 -7.38 18.32 -4.08
N ALA A 29 -7.58 17.07 -3.65
CA ALA A 29 -7.95 15.97 -4.54
C ALA A 29 -9.29 16.23 -5.26
N MET A 30 -10.31 16.72 -4.55
CA MET A 30 -11.62 17.05 -5.11
C MET A 30 -11.61 18.15 -6.17
N ARG A 31 -10.67 19.10 -6.05
CA ARG A 31 -10.47 20.18 -7.02
C ARG A 31 -9.68 19.70 -8.25
N ALA A 32 -8.77 18.74 -8.06
CA ALA A 32 -7.96 18.19 -9.14
C ALA A 32 -8.72 17.19 -10.03
N ASP A 33 -9.70 16.47 -9.46
CA ASP A 33 -10.45 15.42 -10.16
C ASP A 33 -11.98 15.64 -10.08
N PRO A 34 -12.64 16.00 -11.20
CA PRO A 34 -14.07 16.25 -11.25
C PRO A 34 -14.92 14.95 -11.16
N ASP A 35 -14.34 13.79 -11.44
CA ASP A 35 -15.01 12.48 -11.36
C ASP A 35 -14.80 11.79 -10.01
N LEU A 36 -14.09 12.45 -9.09
CA LEU A 36 -13.87 11.95 -7.74
C LEU A 36 -15.09 12.22 -6.85
N HIS A 37 -15.51 11.20 -6.11
CA HIS A 37 -16.50 11.30 -5.05
C HIS A 37 -15.86 10.88 -3.73
N LEU A 38 -16.15 11.60 -2.65
CA LEU A 38 -15.60 11.29 -1.33
C LEU A 38 -16.70 10.84 -0.36
N LEU A 39 -16.39 9.77 0.37
CA LEU A 39 -17.09 9.40 1.60
C LEU A 39 -16.17 9.77 2.77
N LEU A 40 -16.48 10.86 3.46
CA LEU A 40 -15.75 11.32 4.62
C LEU A 40 -16.17 10.50 5.85
N VAL A 41 -15.24 9.74 6.42
CA VAL A 41 -15.50 8.86 7.56
C VAL A 41 -14.87 9.47 8.81
N GLY A 42 -15.70 10.05 9.66
CA GLY A 42 -15.25 10.81 10.83
C GLY A 42 -16.37 11.60 11.50
N PRO A 43 -16.06 12.46 12.47
CA PRO A 43 -17.04 13.31 13.14
C PRO A 43 -17.72 14.25 12.12
N ALA A 44 -19.03 14.44 12.23
CA ALA A 44 -19.80 15.27 11.29
C ALA A 44 -19.28 16.71 11.27
N GLU A 45 -18.96 17.23 12.46
CA GLU A 45 -18.41 18.57 12.66
C GLU A 45 -17.07 18.81 11.94
N VAL A 46 -16.25 17.75 11.75
CA VAL A 46 -15.00 17.83 10.98
C VAL A 46 -15.31 17.85 9.48
N ALA A 47 -16.24 17.00 9.04
CA ALA A 47 -16.67 16.93 7.65
C ALA A 47 -17.36 18.23 7.19
N ASP A 48 -18.13 18.89 8.06
CA ASP A 48 -18.81 20.15 7.78
C ASP A 48 -17.83 21.27 7.39
N GLY A 49 -16.64 21.31 8.02
CA GLY A 49 -15.58 22.25 7.67
C GLY A 49 -15.12 22.10 6.21
N LEU A 50 -14.93 20.84 5.76
CA LEU A 50 -14.60 20.52 4.37
C LEU A 50 -15.73 20.94 3.42
N ILE A 51 -16.96 20.52 3.73
CA ILE A 51 -18.14 20.78 2.89
C ILE A 51 -18.41 22.27 2.75
N GLY A 52 -18.17 23.06 3.81
CA GLY A 52 -18.29 24.51 3.79
C GLY A 52 -17.37 25.18 2.77
N ALA A 53 -16.15 24.65 2.58
CA ALA A 53 -15.14 25.17 1.67
C ALA A 53 -15.33 24.78 0.18
N LEU A 54 -16.30 23.92 -0.12
CA LEU A 54 -16.62 23.46 -1.48
C LEU A 54 -17.70 24.30 -2.15
N ASP A 55 -17.65 24.43 -3.46
CA ASP A 55 -18.75 25.01 -4.24
C ASP A 55 -19.98 24.05 -4.29
N PRO A 56 -21.18 24.52 -4.65
CA PRO A 56 -22.38 23.68 -4.67
C PRO A 56 -22.28 22.42 -5.55
N VAL A 57 -21.55 22.47 -6.66
CA VAL A 57 -21.36 21.32 -7.56
C VAL A 57 -20.41 20.31 -6.93
N GLN A 58 -19.35 20.76 -6.26
CA GLN A 58 -18.45 19.89 -5.52
C GLN A 58 -19.13 19.21 -4.33
N ARG A 59 -20.05 19.89 -3.63
CA ARG A 59 -20.78 19.33 -2.49
C ARG A 59 -21.63 18.11 -2.84
N THR A 60 -22.17 18.02 -4.05
CA THR A 60 -22.97 16.85 -4.47
C THR A 60 -22.15 15.57 -4.60
N ARG A 61 -20.82 15.69 -4.66
CA ARG A 61 -19.85 14.60 -4.77
C ARG A 61 -19.26 14.18 -3.42
N VAL A 62 -19.73 14.77 -2.31
CA VAL A 62 -19.24 14.48 -0.96
C VAL A 62 -20.37 13.95 -0.09
N THR A 63 -20.09 12.86 0.61
CA THR A 63 -21.00 12.24 1.59
C THR A 63 -20.25 12.00 2.89
N VAL A 64 -20.99 11.85 4.00
CA VAL A 64 -20.41 11.70 5.34
C VAL A 64 -20.92 10.40 5.96
N ARG A 65 -20.00 9.64 6.56
CA ARG A 65 -20.29 8.54 7.47
C ARG A 65 -19.84 8.94 8.88
N PRO A 66 -20.77 9.39 9.75
CA PRO A 66 -20.42 9.86 11.08
C PRO A 66 -19.81 8.74 11.95
N VAL A 67 -18.57 8.92 12.37
CA VAL A 67 -17.85 8.01 13.28
C VAL A 67 -16.92 8.83 14.16
N ARG A 68 -16.97 8.64 15.48
CA ARG A 68 -16.18 9.44 16.43
C ARG A 68 -14.94 8.73 16.98
N ALA A 69 -14.96 7.40 17.04
CA ALA A 69 -13.83 6.63 17.54
C ALA A 69 -12.76 6.49 16.44
N ALA A 70 -11.50 6.65 16.83
CA ALA A 70 -10.33 6.44 15.97
C ALA A 70 -9.37 5.46 16.65
N VAL A 71 -8.45 4.89 15.87
CA VAL A 71 -7.29 4.18 16.40
C VAL A 71 -6.12 5.15 16.39
N GLY A 72 -5.54 5.40 17.57
CA GLY A 72 -4.40 6.29 17.74
C GLY A 72 -3.12 5.73 17.12
N MET A 73 -2.16 6.62 16.85
CA MET A 73 -0.90 6.26 16.19
C MET A 73 0.00 5.34 17.02
N ALA A 74 -0.14 5.38 18.35
CA ALA A 74 0.57 4.51 19.29
C ALA A 74 -0.23 3.27 19.71
N ASP A 75 -1.48 3.14 19.25
CA ASP A 75 -2.32 2.01 19.63
C ASP A 75 -1.84 0.73 18.97
N HIS A 76 -2.01 -0.38 19.68
CA HIS A 76 -1.70 -1.69 19.13
C HIS A 76 -2.64 -1.99 17.93
N PRO A 77 -2.16 -2.60 16.84
CA PRO A 77 -2.97 -2.88 15.64
C PRO A 77 -4.31 -3.59 15.89
N VAL A 78 -4.38 -4.38 16.97
CA VAL A 78 -5.60 -5.10 17.40
C VAL A 78 -6.74 -4.15 17.78
N ALA A 79 -6.46 -2.90 18.15
CA ALA A 79 -7.47 -1.88 18.41
C ALA A 79 -8.40 -1.64 17.20
N ALA A 80 -7.92 -1.91 15.98
CA ALA A 80 -8.73 -1.86 14.76
C ALA A 80 -9.89 -2.88 14.72
N ARG A 81 -9.96 -3.82 15.67
CA ARG A 81 -11.12 -4.71 15.86
C ARG A 81 -12.32 -3.98 16.43
N ALA A 82 -12.13 -2.89 17.18
CA ALA A 82 -13.21 -2.05 17.65
C ALA A 82 -13.76 -1.15 16.54
N ASP A 83 -14.96 -0.60 16.74
CA ASP A 83 -15.52 0.37 15.80
C ASP A 83 -14.68 1.65 15.81
N SER A 84 -14.21 2.03 14.63
CA SER A 84 -13.29 3.15 14.41
C SER A 84 -13.47 3.72 13.00
N THR A 85 -12.96 4.92 12.74
CA THR A 85 -13.00 5.55 11.41
C THR A 85 -12.38 4.67 10.33
N VAL A 86 -11.20 4.11 10.58
CA VAL A 86 -10.53 3.19 9.63
C VAL A 86 -11.35 1.93 9.37
N ARG A 87 -11.95 1.32 10.39
CA ARG A 87 -12.80 0.12 10.24
C ARG A 87 -14.08 0.45 9.48
N ALA A 88 -14.67 1.61 9.74
CA ALA A 88 -15.87 2.07 9.05
C ALA A 88 -15.59 2.42 7.58
N ALA A 89 -14.42 2.96 7.26
CA ALA A 89 -13.99 3.22 5.89
C ALA A 89 -13.79 1.91 5.11
N VAL A 90 -13.10 0.93 5.71
CA VAL A 90 -12.98 -0.42 5.15
C VAL A 90 -14.35 -1.08 4.96
N THR A 91 -15.24 -0.94 5.93
CA THR A 91 -16.61 -1.47 5.85
C THR A 91 -17.39 -0.86 4.69
N ALA A 92 -17.21 0.43 4.40
CA ALA A 92 -17.86 1.07 3.26
C ALA A 92 -17.40 0.46 1.92
N VAL A 93 -16.13 0.05 1.81
CA VAL A 93 -15.62 -0.67 0.62
C VAL A 93 -16.23 -2.06 0.53
N ARG A 94 -16.22 -2.82 1.63
CA ARG A 94 -16.83 -4.16 1.70
C ARG A 94 -18.31 -4.14 1.29
N ASP A 95 -19.05 -3.13 1.72
CA ASP A 95 -20.49 -3.00 1.49
C ASP A 95 -20.81 -2.34 0.12
N GLY A 96 -19.81 -2.03 -0.71
CA GLY A 96 -19.98 -1.45 -2.05
C GLY A 96 -20.38 0.03 -2.07
N ILE A 97 -20.35 0.69 -0.91
CA ILE A 97 -20.65 2.12 -0.75
C ILE A 97 -19.49 2.97 -1.27
N ALA A 98 -18.25 2.51 -1.03
CA ALA A 98 -17.02 3.08 -1.55
C ALA A 98 -16.27 2.07 -2.43
N ASP A 99 -15.41 2.58 -3.29
CA ASP A 99 -14.58 1.84 -4.25
C ASP A 99 -13.17 1.56 -3.72
N ALA A 100 -12.68 2.45 -2.85
CA ALA A 100 -11.38 2.33 -2.21
C ALA A 100 -11.38 3.06 -0.87
N VAL A 101 -10.36 2.78 -0.03
CA VAL A 101 -10.12 3.49 1.22
C VAL A 101 -8.73 4.13 1.23
N VAL A 102 -8.64 5.32 1.82
CA VAL A 102 -7.41 6.04 2.12
C VAL A 102 -7.36 6.34 3.62
N SER A 103 -6.25 6.04 4.27
CA SER A 103 -5.98 6.45 5.65
C SER A 103 -4.52 6.85 5.82
N ALA A 104 -4.27 7.93 6.56
CA ALA A 104 -2.95 8.29 7.08
C ALA A 104 -2.74 7.82 8.52
N GLY A 105 -3.67 7.01 9.06
CA GLY A 105 -3.61 6.48 10.41
C GLY A 105 -2.56 5.38 10.60
N ALA A 106 -2.57 4.75 11.78
CA ALA A 106 -1.61 3.72 12.12
C ALA A 106 -1.60 2.61 11.05
N THR A 107 -0.44 2.40 10.41
CA THR A 107 -0.28 1.44 9.31
C THR A 107 -0.76 0.04 9.68
N GLY A 108 -0.35 -0.46 10.86
CA GLY A 108 -0.77 -1.77 11.35
C GLY A 108 -2.28 -1.87 11.61
N ALA A 109 -2.90 -0.80 12.11
CA ALA A 109 -4.35 -0.75 12.31
C ALA A 109 -5.10 -0.79 10.98
N THR A 110 -4.63 -0.04 9.97
CA THR A 110 -5.22 -0.02 8.63
C THR A 110 -5.10 -1.38 7.93
N VAL A 111 -3.91 -2.00 8.00
CA VAL A 111 -3.69 -3.36 7.47
C VAL A 111 -4.58 -4.39 8.18
N THR A 112 -4.69 -4.28 9.50
CA THR A 112 -5.56 -5.18 10.29
C THR A 112 -7.03 -5.00 9.94
N ALA A 113 -7.52 -3.75 9.87
CA ALA A 113 -8.89 -3.44 9.48
C ALA A 113 -9.20 -3.99 8.08
N ALA A 114 -8.32 -3.76 7.11
CA ALA A 114 -8.47 -4.27 5.74
C ALA A 114 -8.50 -5.80 5.68
N ALA A 115 -7.55 -6.47 6.34
CA ALA A 115 -7.46 -7.93 6.32
C ALA A 115 -8.67 -8.60 6.98
N LEU A 116 -9.23 -8.00 8.05
CA LEU A 116 -10.42 -8.51 8.73
C LEU A 116 -11.71 -8.15 8.00
N GLY A 117 -11.79 -6.94 7.44
CA GLY A 117 -13.01 -6.40 6.83
C GLY A 117 -13.23 -6.87 5.40
N LEU A 118 -12.18 -6.87 4.57
CA LEU A 118 -12.26 -7.25 3.16
C LEU A 118 -11.91 -8.73 2.95
N GLY A 119 -11.17 -9.33 3.89
CA GLY A 119 -10.59 -10.65 3.71
C GLY A 119 -9.33 -10.62 2.85
N ARG A 120 -8.53 -11.69 3.00
CA ARG A 120 -7.28 -11.89 2.27
C ARG A 120 -7.52 -12.71 1.01
N TRP A 121 -6.70 -12.51 -0.01
CA TRP A 121 -6.69 -13.42 -1.16
C TRP A 121 -6.26 -14.84 -0.73
N PRO A 122 -6.82 -15.91 -1.33
CA PRO A 122 -6.63 -17.30 -0.86
C PRO A 122 -5.16 -17.72 -0.67
N HIS A 123 -4.25 -17.17 -1.48
CA HIS A 123 -2.83 -17.52 -1.48
C HIS A 123 -1.92 -16.47 -0.84
N VAL A 124 -2.49 -15.45 -0.21
CA VAL A 124 -1.76 -14.37 0.46
C VAL A 124 -2.06 -14.40 1.95
N ARG A 125 -1.16 -14.98 2.73
CA ARG A 125 -1.30 -15.00 4.20
C ARG A 125 -1.02 -13.64 4.82
N ARG A 126 0.02 -12.97 4.33
CA ARG A 126 0.52 -11.68 4.82
C ARG A 126 0.40 -10.64 3.69
N PRO A 127 -0.59 -9.73 3.77
CA PRO A 127 -0.66 -8.58 2.88
C PRO A 127 0.63 -7.77 2.91
N ALA A 128 0.96 -7.11 1.81
CA ALA A 128 2.18 -6.31 1.66
C ALA A 128 1.82 -4.86 1.33
N LEU A 129 2.54 -3.90 1.91
CA LEU A 129 2.47 -2.52 1.47
C LEU A 129 3.49 -2.26 0.38
N VAL A 130 3.05 -1.53 -0.63
CA VAL A 130 3.80 -1.30 -1.86
C VAL A 130 3.91 0.18 -2.11
N ALA A 131 5.13 0.71 -2.03
CA ALA A 131 5.43 2.09 -2.40
C ALA A 131 6.00 2.13 -3.82
N THR A 132 5.59 3.12 -4.59
CA THR A 132 6.29 3.45 -5.84
C THR A 132 7.24 4.60 -5.56
N LEU A 133 8.50 4.43 -5.90
CA LEU A 133 9.54 5.43 -5.72
C LEU A 133 9.97 6.00 -7.06
N PRO A 134 10.18 7.32 -7.15
CA PRO A 134 10.79 7.91 -8.33
C PRO A 134 12.26 7.48 -8.38
N ALA A 135 12.74 7.22 -9.59
CA ALA A 135 14.11 6.82 -9.85
C ALA A 135 14.56 7.30 -11.23
N VAL A 136 15.87 7.24 -11.48
CA VAL A 136 16.51 7.87 -12.65
C VAL A 136 16.01 7.27 -13.97
N VAL A 137 15.98 5.95 -14.07
CA VAL A 137 15.57 5.25 -15.30
C VAL A 137 14.05 5.18 -15.44
N GLY A 138 13.34 5.01 -14.33
CA GLY A 138 11.89 4.85 -14.27
C GLY A 138 11.46 4.47 -12.85
N PRO A 139 10.17 4.54 -12.53
CA PRO A 139 9.68 4.27 -11.17
C PRO A 139 10.01 2.85 -10.71
N VAL A 140 10.39 2.72 -9.44
CA VAL A 140 10.67 1.42 -8.80
C VAL A 140 9.61 1.12 -7.76
N VAL A 141 9.09 -0.10 -7.79
CA VAL A 141 8.18 -0.64 -6.80
C VAL A 141 8.98 -1.22 -5.64
N LEU A 142 8.86 -0.65 -4.44
CA LEU A 142 9.44 -1.19 -3.20
C LEU A 142 8.35 -1.93 -2.42
N LEU A 143 8.61 -3.19 -2.09
CA LEU A 143 7.67 -4.08 -1.41
C LEU A 143 8.46 -5.01 -0.48
N ASP A 144 8.17 -5.20 0.78
CA ASP A 144 7.13 -4.58 1.61
C ASP A 144 7.68 -3.33 2.31
N VAL A 145 6.84 -2.33 2.55
CA VAL A 145 7.20 -1.10 3.29
C VAL A 145 6.48 -0.94 4.64
N GLY A 146 5.86 -2.01 5.16
CA GLY A 146 5.34 -2.03 6.54
C GLY A 146 4.09 -2.88 6.77
N GLY A 147 3.63 -3.64 5.77
CA GLY A 147 2.47 -4.53 5.89
C GLY A 147 2.78 -5.76 6.74
N SER A 148 3.95 -6.37 6.53
CA SER A 148 4.46 -7.54 7.22
C SER A 148 5.89 -7.25 7.70
N LEU A 149 6.03 -6.90 8.97
CA LEU A 149 7.32 -6.48 9.54
C LEU A 149 8.38 -7.59 9.53
N GLU A 150 8.00 -8.82 9.87
CA GLU A 150 8.93 -9.96 10.00
C GLU A 150 8.43 -11.18 9.19
N PRO A 151 8.41 -11.10 7.84
CA PRO A 151 7.96 -12.19 7.00
C PRO A 151 8.98 -13.33 6.95
N GLY A 152 8.49 -14.56 6.80
CA GLY A 152 9.33 -15.70 6.46
C GLY A 152 9.80 -15.70 4.99
N PRO A 153 10.75 -16.58 4.61
CA PRO A 153 11.28 -16.67 3.24
C PRO A 153 10.22 -16.95 2.16
N ALA A 154 9.24 -17.81 2.46
CA ALA A 154 8.14 -18.12 1.54
C ALA A 154 7.24 -16.90 1.29
N THR A 155 7.04 -16.08 2.32
CA THR A 155 6.30 -14.81 2.21
C THR A 155 7.03 -13.83 1.30
N LEU A 156 8.36 -13.68 1.43
CA LEU A 156 9.16 -12.86 0.50
C LEU A 156 9.07 -13.37 -0.95
N ALA A 157 9.08 -14.69 -1.16
CA ALA A 157 8.90 -15.26 -2.50
C ALA A 157 7.50 -14.94 -3.06
N ARG A 158 6.44 -15.01 -2.23
CA ARG A 158 5.09 -14.62 -2.65
C ARG A 158 4.98 -13.12 -2.94
N HIS A 159 5.63 -12.31 -2.11
CA HIS A 159 5.75 -10.86 -2.25
C HIS A 159 6.43 -10.46 -3.56
N ALA A 160 7.40 -11.23 -4.06
CA ALA A 160 7.97 -11.06 -5.39
C ALA A 160 6.92 -11.22 -6.50
N VAL A 161 6.04 -12.22 -6.40
CA VAL A 161 4.93 -12.42 -7.34
C VAL A 161 3.94 -11.25 -7.28
N LEU A 162 3.59 -10.79 -6.07
CA LEU A 162 2.71 -9.63 -5.86
C LEU A 162 3.28 -8.36 -6.49
N GLY A 163 4.55 -8.07 -6.23
CA GLY A 163 5.22 -6.88 -6.74
C GLY A 163 5.35 -6.89 -8.26
N ALA A 164 5.67 -8.04 -8.86
CA ALA A 164 5.70 -8.21 -10.32
C ALA A 164 4.34 -7.92 -10.96
N ALA A 165 3.26 -8.54 -10.45
CA ALA A 165 1.91 -8.29 -10.95
C ALA A 165 1.51 -6.82 -10.78
N TYR A 166 1.83 -6.20 -9.64
CA TYR A 166 1.53 -4.79 -9.42
C TYR A 166 2.29 -3.88 -10.39
N ALA A 167 3.58 -4.12 -10.64
CA ALA A 167 4.35 -3.34 -11.61
C ALA A 167 3.79 -3.48 -13.04
N ALA A 168 3.39 -4.68 -13.44
CA ALA A 168 2.76 -4.90 -14.73
C ALA A 168 1.43 -4.15 -14.88
N VAL A 169 0.61 -4.12 -13.83
CA VAL A 169 -0.73 -3.53 -13.89
C VAL A 169 -0.74 -2.01 -13.64
N ALA A 170 -0.12 -1.57 -12.55
CA ALA A 170 -0.10 -0.17 -12.14
C ALA A 170 0.83 0.67 -13.05
N HIS A 171 1.99 0.11 -13.42
CA HIS A 171 3.03 0.84 -14.15
C HIS A 171 3.21 0.38 -15.60
N ALA A 172 2.39 -0.55 -16.09
CA ALA A 172 2.46 -1.08 -17.45
C ALA A 172 3.85 -1.65 -17.83
N VAL A 173 4.59 -2.20 -16.84
CA VAL A 173 5.90 -2.81 -17.07
C VAL A 173 5.70 -4.20 -17.66
N ALA A 174 6.04 -4.38 -18.95
CA ALA A 174 5.74 -5.61 -19.69
C ALA A 174 6.47 -6.86 -19.19
N GLU A 175 7.72 -6.73 -18.73
CA GLU A 175 8.52 -7.85 -18.20
C GLU A 175 9.27 -7.41 -16.92
N PRO A 176 8.57 -7.30 -15.78
CA PRO A 176 9.13 -6.74 -14.55
C PRO A 176 10.40 -7.47 -14.08
N ARG A 177 11.44 -6.70 -13.79
CA ARG A 177 12.68 -7.21 -13.17
C ARG A 177 12.54 -7.14 -11.66
N VAL A 178 12.58 -8.29 -11.01
CA VAL A 178 12.37 -8.42 -9.56
C VAL A 178 13.71 -8.68 -8.87
N GLY A 179 14.12 -7.80 -7.96
CA GLY A 179 15.31 -7.94 -7.13
C GLY A 179 14.97 -8.21 -5.66
N LEU A 180 15.86 -8.89 -4.95
CA LEU A 180 15.78 -9.05 -3.48
C LEU A 180 16.76 -8.11 -2.80
N LEU A 181 16.27 -7.22 -1.94
CA LEU A 181 17.12 -6.25 -1.24
C LEU A 181 18.10 -6.96 -0.31
N SER A 182 19.37 -6.61 -0.45
CA SER A 182 20.47 -7.15 0.35
C SER A 182 21.58 -6.11 0.53
N VAL A 183 22.63 -6.49 1.25
CA VAL A 183 23.84 -5.70 1.53
C VAL A 183 24.95 -5.90 0.49
N GLY A 184 24.61 -6.52 -0.63
CA GLY A 184 25.54 -6.89 -1.69
C GLY A 184 24.82 -7.65 -2.80
N THR A 185 25.44 -7.69 -3.97
CA THR A 185 24.85 -8.23 -5.20
C THR A 185 25.20 -9.69 -5.44
N GLU A 186 26.22 -10.20 -4.73
CA GLU A 186 26.77 -11.54 -4.90
C GLU A 186 25.89 -12.62 -4.25
N GLY A 187 25.80 -13.79 -4.90
CA GLY A 187 25.05 -14.93 -4.37
C GLY A 187 25.51 -15.30 -2.94
N GLY A 188 24.56 -15.44 -2.03
CA GLY A 188 24.83 -15.78 -0.63
C GLY A 188 25.06 -14.59 0.30
N LYS A 189 25.05 -13.34 -0.18
CA LYS A 189 25.04 -12.13 0.67
C LYS A 189 23.68 -11.92 1.35
N GLY A 190 23.69 -11.13 2.42
CA GLY A 190 22.51 -10.82 3.23
C GLY A 190 22.42 -11.66 4.49
N ASP A 191 21.39 -11.40 5.30
CA ASP A 191 21.09 -12.14 6.53
C ASP A 191 20.54 -13.56 6.24
N ARG A 192 20.12 -14.28 7.29
CA ARG A 192 19.53 -15.62 7.14
C ARG A 192 18.25 -15.60 6.29
N LEU A 193 17.42 -14.57 6.44
CA LEU A 193 16.15 -14.44 5.72
C LEU A 193 16.41 -14.30 4.21
N ARG A 194 17.30 -13.38 3.80
CA ARG A 194 17.66 -13.16 2.39
C ARG A 194 18.31 -14.38 1.76
N ARG A 195 19.28 -15.00 2.44
CA ARG A 195 19.97 -16.19 1.93
C ARG A 195 19.01 -17.38 1.72
N THR A 196 17.99 -17.50 2.57
CA THR A 196 16.98 -18.56 2.45
C THR A 196 15.90 -18.22 1.42
N ALA A 197 15.55 -16.93 1.27
CA ALA A 197 14.54 -16.48 0.32
C ALA A 197 15.06 -16.46 -1.13
N ALA A 198 16.31 -16.08 -1.37
CA ALA A 198 16.90 -15.99 -2.71
C ALA A 198 16.66 -17.22 -3.61
N PRO A 199 16.91 -18.48 -3.17
CA PRO A 199 16.61 -19.65 -3.99
C PRO A 199 15.10 -19.86 -4.20
N LEU A 200 14.24 -19.43 -3.26
CA LEU A 200 12.79 -19.51 -3.44
C LEU A 200 12.30 -18.49 -4.47
N LEU A 201 12.84 -17.28 -4.49
CA LEU A 201 12.53 -16.27 -5.52
C LEU A 201 13.03 -16.70 -6.90
N ALA A 202 14.22 -17.30 -6.98
CA ALA A 202 14.76 -17.83 -8.23
C ALA A 202 13.91 -18.96 -8.82
N ALA A 203 13.26 -19.75 -7.96
CA ALA A 203 12.36 -20.82 -8.36
C ALA A 203 10.89 -20.37 -8.47
N ALA A 204 10.57 -19.12 -8.07
CA ALA A 204 9.20 -18.64 -8.06
C ALA A 204 8.72 -18.39 -9.50
N PRO A 205 7.56 -18.93 -9.88
CA PRO A 205 6.94 -18.61 -11.16
C PRO A 205 6.35 -17.19 -11.08
N LEU A 206 7.04 -16.24 -11.67
CA LEU A 206 6.61 -14.84 -11.73
C LEU A 206 5.63 -14.63 -12.91
N PRO A 207 4.62 -13.75 -12.77
CA PRO A 207 3.63 -13.48 -13.81
C PRO A 207 4.22 -12.61 -14.93
N ASP A 208 3.52 -12.53 -16.06
CA ASP A 208 3.79 -11.58 -17.15
C ASP A 208 5.25 -11.50 -17.62
N GLY A 209 5.91 -12.65 -17.76
CA GLY A 209 7.31 -12.70 -18.22
C GLY A 209 8.32 -12.06 -17.26
N ALA A 210 7.90 -11.70 -16.04
CA ALA A 210 8.76 -11.15 -15.02
C ALA A 210 9.90 -12.13 -14.68
N ARG A 211 11.05 -11.56 -14.30
CA ARG A 211 12.26 -12.33 -14.00
C ARG A 211 12.92 -11.89 -12.71
N TYR A 212 13.43 -12.85 -11.96
CA TYR A 212 14.27 -12.59 -10.80
C TYR A 212 15.69 -12.23 -11.25
N VAL A 213 16.17 -11.03 -10.89
CA VAL A 213 17.50 -10.52 -11.28
C VAL A 213 18.58 -10.69 -10.20
N GLY A 214 18.24 -11.41 -9.12
CA GLY A 214 19.16 -11.65 -8.00
C GLY A 214 19.07 -10.61 -6.90
N LEU A 215 20.15 -10.49 -6.12
CA LEU A 215 20.24 -9.56 -5.00
C LEU A 215 20.53 -8.14 -5.50
N VAL A 216 19.82 -7.15 -4.95
CA VAL A 216 19.98 -5.72 -5.26
C VAL A 216 20.31 -4.93 -4.00
N GLU A 217 21.00 -3.80 -4.16
CA GLU A 217 21.39 -2.93 -3.06
C GLU A 217 20.50 -1.67 -2.98
N GLY A 218 20.58 -0.93 -1.87
CA GLY A 218 19.71 0.23 -1.65
C GLY A 218 19.81 1.31 -2.74
N TYR A 219 21.00 1.52 -3.33
CA TYR A 219 21.18 2.50 -4.41
C TYR A 219 20.58 2.05 -5.75
N ASP A 220 20.37 0.73 -5.96
CA ASP A 220 19.71 0.23 -7.17
C ASP A 220 18.27 0.79 -7.28
N ILE A 221 17.61 1.05 -6.15
CA ILE A 221 16.28 1.65 -6.07
C ILE A 221 16.27 3.06 -6.66
N ALA A 222 17.21 3.91 -6.27
CA ALA A 222 17.28 5.29 -6.78
C ALA A 222 17.64 5.33 -8.28
N SER A 223 18.40 4.34 -8.76
CA SER A 223 18.74 4.24 -10.18
C SER A 223 17.56 3.73 -11.04
N GLY A 224 16.80 2.74 -10.57
CA GLY A 224 15.84 1.97 -11.37
C GLY A 224 16.48 1.15 -12.51
N ALA A 225 17.80 1.12 -12.60
CA ALA A 225 18.52 0.51 -13.72
C ALA A 225 18.51 -1.02 -13.65
N ARG A 226 18.42 -1.60 -12.45
CA ARG A 226 18.61 -3.04 -12.23
C ARG A 226 17.32 -3.82 -12.00
N ALA A 227 16.37 -3.21 -11.31
CA ALA A 227 15.09 -3.82 -10.97
C ALA A 227 13.96 -2.80 -11.07
N ASP A 228 12.79 -3.26 -11.49
CA ASP A 228 11.54 -2.50 -11.49
C ASP A 228 10.77 -2.76 -10.18
N VAL A 229 11.02 -3.91 -9.55
CA VAL A 229 10.44 -4.33 -8.27
C VAL A 229 11.57 -4.75 -7.34
N VAL A 230 11.61 -4.19 -6.13
CA VAL A 230 12.57 -4.54 -5.08
C VAL A 230 11.83 -5.12 -3.88
N VAL A 231 12.14 -6.38 -3.57
CA VAL A 231 11.51 -7.16 -2.51
C VAL A 231 12.31 -7.08 -1.21
N THR A 232 11.66 -6.86 -0.06
CA THR A 232 12.25 -6.82 1.27
C THR A 232 11.20 -7.11 2.36
N ASP A 233 11.62 -7.37 3.60
CA ASP A 233 10.69 -7.33 4.73
C ASP A 233 10.22 -5.91 5.05
N GLY A 234 9.03 -5.83 5.67
CA GLY A 234 8.38 -4.57 5.97
C GLY A 234 9.15 -3.69 6.96
N PHE A 235 9.95 -4.27 7.86
CA PHE A 235 10.78 -3.47 8.76
C PHE A 235 11.86 -2.71 7.98
N THR A 236 12.66 -3.44 7.21
CA THR A 236 13.76 -2.91 6.40
C THR A 236 13.24 -1.96 5.32
N GLY A 237 12.14 -2.34 4.64
CA GLY A 237 11.55 -1.49 3.61
C GLY A 237 10.98 -0.19 4.15
N ASN A 238 10.36 -0.20 5.33
CA ASN A 238 9.87 1.03 5.97
C ASN A 238 11.00 1.97 6.37
N VAL A 239 12.08 1.43 6.95
CA VAL A 239 13.29 2.21 7.29
C VAL A 239 13.89 2.83 6.03
N LEU A 240 14.03 2.04 4.97
CA LEU A 240 14.60 2.50 3.70
C LEU A 240 13.73 3.54 3.01
N LEU A 241 12.40 3.33 2.98
CA LEU A 241 11.44 4.29 2.44
C LEU A 241 11.59 5.66 3.11
N LYS A 242 11.58 5.70 4.45
CA LYS A 242 11.73 6.94 5.21
C LYS A 242 13.08 7.62 4.98
N ALA A 243 14.16 6.83 4.85
CA ALA A 243 15.48 7.37 4.55
C ALA A 243 15.51 8.03 3.16
N ILE A 244 14.90 7.40 2.14
CA ILE A 244 14.81 7.95 0.79
C ILE A 244 13.97 9.23 0.77
N GLU A 245 12.80 9.24 1.40
CA GLU A 245 11.95 10.42 1.48
C GLU A 245 12.66 11.60 2.18
N GLY A 246 13.34 11.32 3.29
CA GLY A 246 14.14 12.33 3.99
C GLY A 246 15.28 12.87 3.14
N ALA A 247 15.98 12.00 2.40
CA ALA A 247 17.04 12.40 1.49
C ALA A 247 16.51 13.29 0.36
N TYR A 248 15.36 12.97 -0.25
CA TYR A 248 14.72 13.80 -1.26
C TYR A 248 14.30 15.17 -0.71
N ALA A 249 13.72 15.21 0.50
CA ALA A 249 13.37 16.48 1.13
C ALA A 249 14.60 17.39 1.32
N LEU A 250 15.74 16.83 1.74
CA LEU A 250 17.00 17.56 1.91
C LEU A 250 17.64 17.98 0.58
N ALA A 251 17.47 17.19 -0.48
CA ALA A 251 18.01 17.44 -1.81
C ALA A 251 17.17 18.42 -2.66
N GLY A 252 16.06 18.93 -2.13
CA GLY A 252 15.16 19.85 -2.83
C GLY A 252 14.06 19.19 -3.66
N GLY A 253 13.84 17.88 -3.47
CA GLY A 253 12.78 17.11 -4.11
C GLY A 253 13.28 15.80 -4.72
N PRO A 254 12.35 14.91 -5.13
CA PRO A 254 12.69 13.72 -5.91
C PRO A 254 13.18 14.09 -7.32
N PRO A 255 13.77 13.13 -8.06
CA PRO A 255 14.06 13.31 -9.49
C PRO A 255 12.81 13.76 -10.25
N ALA A 256 12.98 14.62 -11.26
CA ALA A 256 11.87 15.10 -12.10
C ALA A 256 11.17 13.98 -12.91
N SER A 257 11.82 12.82 -13.05
CA SER A 257 11.30 11.63 -13.71
C SER A 257 10.25 10.91 -12.86
N GLY A 258 9.01 11.39 -12.97
CA GLY A 258 7.82 10.70 -12.50
C GLY A 258 7.38 11.11 -11.10
N GLY A 259 6.24 11.79 -11.02
CA GLY A 259 5.55 12.07 -9.75
C GLY A 259 5.03 10.77 -9.15
N ALA A 260 5.88 10.07 -8.41
CA ALA A 260 5.46 8.89 -7.68
C ALA A 260 4.66 9.33 -6.44
N PRO A 261 3.49 8.72 -6.19
CA PRO A 261 2.65 9.12 -5.08
C PRO A 261 3.32 8.80 -3.75
N ARG A 262 3.20 9.71 -2.78
CA ARG A 262 3.70 9.52 -1.41
C ARG A 262 2.71 8.75 -0.55
N ALA A 263 2.33 7.58 -1.04
CA ALA A 263 1.41 6.66 -0.40
C ALA A 263 1.71 5.22 -0.84
N ALA A 264 1.33 4.25 -0.02
CA ALA A 264 1.53 2.84 -0.31
C ALA A 264 0.19 2.13 -0.57
N ALA A 265 0.15 1.27 -1.58
CA ALA A 265 -0.98 0.40 -1.84
C ALA A 265 -0.85 -0.91 -1.03
N LEU A 266 -1.93 -1.38 -0.42
CA LEU A 266 -1.95 -2.68 0.25
C LEU A 266 -2.38 -3.78 -0.73
N LEU A 267 -1.49 -4.74 -0.97
CA LEU A 267 -1.77 -5.91 -1.80
C LEU A 267 -2.07 -7.14 -0.95
N GLY A 268 -2.95 -8.02 -1.44
CA GLY A 268 -3.31 -9.25 -0.74
C GLY A 268 -4.67 -9.25 -0.05
N VAL A 269 -5.49 -8.22 -0.26
CA VAL A 269 -6.84 -8.08 0.29
C VAL A 269 -7.87 -7.82 -0.81
N ALA A 270 -9.12 -8.21 -0.61
CA ALA A 270 -10.19 -8.07 -1.60
C ALA A 270 -10.79 -6.64 -1.66
N GLY A 271 -9.94 -5.64 -1.92
CA GLY A 271 -10.33 -4.25 -2.14
C GLY A 271 -9.14 -3.31 -2.21
N THR A 272 -9.35 -2.13 -2.79
CA THR A 272 -8.30 -1.11 -2.95
C THR A 272 -8.11 -0.34 -1.64
N VAL A 273 -6.93 -0.46 -1.04
CA VAL A 273 -6.57 0.21 0.22
C VAL A 273 -5.25 0.94 0.01
N VAL A 274 -5.24 2.24 0.29
CA VAL A 274 -4.07 3.10 0.23
C VAL A 274 -3.76 3.66 1.61
N VAL A 275 -2.50 3.59 1.99
CA VAL A 275 -1.98 4.04 3.29
C VAL A 275 -1.00 5.18 3.06
N CYS A 276 -1.30 6.35 3.62
CA CYS A 276 -0.37 7.46 3.69
C CYS A 276 0.48 7.35 4.97
N HIS A 277 1.58 8.08 5.02
CA HIS A 277 2.41 8.16 6.22
C HIS A 277 1.67 8.84 7.38
N GLY A 278 2.05 8.54 8.64
CA GLY A 278 1.48 9.18 9.84
C GLY A 278 1.64 10.69 9.86
N ALA A 279 2.83 11.18 9.51
CA ALA A 279 3.13 12.61 9.36
C ALA A 279 2.85 13.12 7.93
N ALA A 280 1.87 12.53 7.23
CA ALA A 280 1.46 12.98 5.90
C ALA A 280 0.97 14.43 5.94
N ARG A 281 1.39 15.20 4.94
CA ARG A 281 0.87 16.54 4.67
C ARG A 281 -0.34 16.48 3.74
N ALA A 282 -1.00 17.61 3.53
CA ALA A 282 -2.16 17.69 2.65
C ALA A 282 -1.88 17.22 1.21
N ASP A 283 -0.69 17.50 0.67
CA ASP A 283 -0.24 16.99 -0.63
C ASP A 283 -0.08 15.48 -0.65
N ASP A 284 0.46 14.90 0.43
CA ASP A 284 0.60 13.43 0.57
C ASP A 284 -0.78 12.75 0.62
N VAL A 285 -1.73 13.32 1.37
CA VAL A 285 -3.12 12.82 1.44
C VAL A 285 -3.81 12.96 0.08
N ALA A 286 -3.70 14.11 -0.58
CA ALA A 286 -4.27 14.31 -1.91
C ALA A 286 -3.69 13.32 -2.93
N SER A 287 -2.38 13.10 -2.87
CA SER A 287 -1.68 12.11 -3.70
C SER A 287 -2.15 10.68 -3.40
N GLY A 288 -2.42 10.34 -2.14
CA GLY A 288 -2.97 9.04 -1.75
C GLY A 288 -4.38 8.82 -2.28
N ILE A 289 -5.24 9.84 -2.24
CA ILE A 289 -6.58 9.80 -2.84
C ILE A 289 -6.51 9.63 -4.36
N ALA A 290 -5.62 10.37 -5.03
CA ALA A 290 -5.39 10.23 -6.46
C ALA A 290 -4.90 8.82 -6.83
N LEU A 291 -3.97 8.25 -6.04
CA LEU A 291 -3.52 6.88 -6.22
C LEU A 291 -4.67 5.87 -6.05
N ALA A 292 -5.49 6.01 -5.02
CA ALA A 292 -6.62 5.12 -4.78
C ALA A 292 -7.63 5.15 -5.96
N ALA A 293 -7.96 6.33 -6.46
CA ALA A 293 -8.82 6.51 -7.62
C ALA A 293 -8.20 5.88 -8.89
N HIS A 294 -6.91 6.09 -9.12
CA HIS A 294 -6.18 5.51 -10.24
C HIS A 294 -6.18 3.97 -10.19
N LEU A 295 -5.83 3.39 -9.05
CA LEU A 295 -5.80 1.93 -8.88
C LEU A 295 -7.18 1.31 -9.09
N TRP A 296 -8.25 1.96 -8.60
CA TRP A 296 -9.61 1.48 -8.80
C TRP A 296 -10.04 1.58 -10.27
N ARG A 297 -9.80 2.70 -10.96
CA ARG A 297 -10.15 2.88 -12.39
C ARG A 297 -9.46 1.84 -13.28
N ARG A 298 -8.22 1.47 -12.95
CA ARG A 298 -7.48 0.39 -13.61
C ARG A 298 -7.93 -1.02 -13.25
N ARG A 299 -8.83 -1.17 -12.28
CA ARG A 299 -9.16 -2.46 -11.66
C ARG A 299 -7.89 -3.20 -11.23
N ALA A 300 -6.95 -2.45 -10.63
CA ALA A 300 -5.62 -2.95 -10.34
C ALA A 300 -5.68 -4.15 -9.38
N THR A 301 -6.49 -4.03 -8.33
CA THR A 301 -6.74 -5.10 -7.34
C THR A 301 -7.23 -6.38 -8.00
N ASP A 302 -8.28 -6.31 -8.83
CA ASP A 302 -8.86 -7.49 -9.50
C ASP A 302 -7.90 -8.11 -10.51
N THR A 303 -7.20 -7.27 -11.27
CA THR A 303 -6.25 -7.70 -12.29
C THR A 303 -5.04 -8.39 -11.66
N VAL A 304 -4.48 -7.80 -10.60
CA VAL A 304 -3.38 -8.40 -9.83
C VAL A 304 -3.84 -9.72 -9.21
N SER A 305 -5.02 -9.78 -8.59
CA SER A 305 -5.55 -11.04 -8.05
C SER A 305 -5.68 -12.12 -9.12
N THR A 306 -6.22 -11.77 -10.29
CA THR A 306 -6.40 -12.70 -11.41
C THR A 306 -5.06 -13.22 -11.95
N LEU A 307 -4.05 -12.36 -12.02
CA LEU A 307 -2.70 -12.76 -12.45
C LEU A 307 -2.07 -13.75 -11.47
N LEU A 308 -2.31 -13.59 -10.17
CA LEU A 308 -1.82 -14.51 -9.14
C LEU A 308 -2.50 -15.88 -9.23
N ASP A 309 -3.79 -15.93 -9.53
CA ASP A 309 -4.53 -17.18 -9.68
C ASP A 309 -4.09 -17.95 -10.93
N ARG A 310 -3.61 -17.24 -11.96
CA ARG A 310 -3.06 -17.83 -13.19
C ARG A 310 -1.59 -18.22 -13.07
N ALA A 311 -0.84 -17.61 -12.16
CA ALA A 311 0.56 -17.94 -11.96
C ALA A 311 0.69 -19.40 -11.47
N PRO A 312 1.61 -20.19 -12.05
CA PRO A 312 1.85 -21.56 -11.59
C PRO A 312 2.04 -21.58 -10.08
N GLN A 313 1.39 -22.48 -9.37
CA GLN A 313 1.63 -22.60 -7.93
C GLN A 313 2.78 -23.58 -7.69
N ALA A 314 3.79 -23.16 -6.92
CA ALA A 314 4.77 -24.10 -6.40
C ALA A 314 4.03 -25.17 -5.58
N PRO A 315 4.38 -26.46 -5.70
CA PRO A 315 3.73 -27.52 -4.94
C PRO A 315 3.86 -27.22 -3.44
N ALA A 316 2.74 -27.24 -2.73
CA ALA A 316 2.71 -27.04 -1.29
C ALA A 316 3.60 -28.11 -0.62
N LYS A 317 4.74 -27.70 -0.06
CA LYS A 317 5.56 -28.62 0.74
C LYS A 317 4.83 -28.91 2.06
N PRO A 318 4.75 -30.17 2.52
CA PRO A 318 4.29 -30.47 3.87
C PRO A 318 5.26 -29.83 4.85
N GLY A 319 4.81 -28.87 5.67
CA GLY A 319 5.64 -28.23 6.71
C GLY A 319 5.82 -26.72 6.65
N ASP A 320 5.04 -25.97 5.85
CA ASP A 320 5.02 -24.48 5.84
C ASP A 320 4.41 -23.86 7.12
N HIS A 321 4.60 -24.52 8.27
CA HIS A 321 4.12 -24.12 9.60
C HIS A 321 4.99 -23.04 10.27
N ALA A 322 6.01 -22.51 9.58
CA ALA A 322 6.97 -21.57 10.14
C ALA A 322 6.44 -20.13 10.29
N ASP A 323 5.24 -19.81 9.77
CA ASP A 323 4.57 -18.51 9.99
C ASP A 323 3.43 -18.62 11.03
N ARG A 324 3.56 -19.56 11.98
CA ARG A 324 2.74 -19.64 13.21
C ARG A 324 3.40 -18.84 14.33
N THR A 325 3.52 -17.53 14.17
CA THR A 325 3.77 -16.64 15.32
C THR A 325 2.45 -15.97 15.72
N THR A 326 1.83 -16.59 16.73
CA THR A 326 0.90 -16.04 17.72
C THR A 326 -0.34 -15.27 17.22
N ASP A 327 -1.38 -16.03 16.84
CA ASP A 327 -2.79 -15.60 16.90
C ASP A 327 -3.48 -16.16 18.17
N THR A 328 -2.71 -16.53 19.20
CA THR A 328 -3.22 -17.18 20.41
C THR A 328 -2.36 -16.80 21.61
N GLU A 329 -2.70 -15.67 22.24
CA GLU A 329 -2.55 -15.39 23.68
C GLU A 329 -2.94 -13.93 23.91
N VAL A 330 -4.23 -13.67 24.13
CA VAL A 330 -4.75 -12.90 25.28
C VAL A 330 -6.22 -13.32 25.43
N SER A 331 -6.44 -14.45 26.09
CA SER A 331 -7.67 -14.66 26.87
C SER A 331 -7.33 -14.29 28.30
N LEU A 332 -7.76 -13.09 28.73
CA LEU A 332 -8.24 -12.69 30.05
C LEU A 332 -8.41 -11.16 30.07
#